data_AF-A0A1Q4VNP2-F1
#
_entry.id   AF-A0A1Q4VNP2-F1
#
_cell.length_a   1.000
_cell.length_b   1.000
_cell.length_c   1.000
_cell.angle_alpha   90.00
_cell.angle_beta   90.00
_cell.angle_gamma   90.00
#
_symmetry.space_group_name_H-M   'P 1'
#
loop_
_entity.id
_entity.type
_entity.pdbx_description
1 polymer ?
#
loop_
_entity_poly.entity_id
_entity_poly.type
_entity_poly.pdbx_seq_one_letter_code
_entity_poly.pdbx_strand_id
1 'polypeptide(L)'
;MAIKDCANQRILIEGLAADYRSLDRTTTATEKELAELQAEHAAPESIAAVEERLAAERERLGEIGVEGQAAVDDFHAECGGEQLPPPPWPSR
;
A
#
# COMPACT_ATOMS: atom_id res chain seq x y z
N MET A 1 -24.16 16.85 15.14
CA MET A 1 -23.10 17.50 14.35
C MET A 1 -21.81 16.80 14.68
N ALA A 2 -21.34 15.90 13.81
CA ALA A 2 -19.99 15.38 13.94
C ALA A 2 -19.06 16.55 13.65
N ILE A 3 -18.27 16.96 14.65
CA ILE A 3 -17.05 17.72 14.37
C ILE A 3 -16.18 16.73 13.60
N LYS A 4 -16.30 16.76 12.26
CA LYS A 4 -15.53 15.95 11.33
C LYS A 4 -14.10 16.46 11.46
N ASP A 5 -13.29 15.69 12.18
CA ASP A 5 -11.95 16.11 12.57
C ASP A 5 -10.99 15.81 11.42
N CYS A 6 -10.82 16.80 10.55
CA CYS A 6 -9.89 16.77 9.42
C CYS A 6 -8.47 16.37 9.86
N ALA A 7 -8.07 16.71 11.10
CA ALA A 7 -6.78 16.29 11.63
C ALA A 7 -6.72 14.76 11.84
N ASN A 8 -7.78 14.14 12.34
CA ASN A 8 -7.83 12.68 12.49
C ASN A 8 -7.87 11.95 11.14
N GLN A 9 -8.63 12.46 10.16
CA GLN A 9 -8.63 11.90 8.81
C GLN A 9 -7.26 12.01 8.15
N ARG A 10 -6.58 13.14 8.34
CA ARG A 10 -5.21 13.32 7.86
C ARG A 10 -4.24 12.33 8.52
N ILE A 11 -4.32 12.12 9.84
CA ILE A 11 -3.50 11.13 10.56
C ILE A 11 -3.75 9.72 10.00
N LEU A 12 -5.02 9.37 9.73
CA LEU A 12 -5.38 8.09 9.12
C LEU A 12 -4.72 7.92 7.74
N ILE A 13 -4.83 8.93 6.88
CA ILE A 13 -4.22 8.92 5.53
C ILE A 13 -2.70 8.83 5.61
N GLU A 14 -2.07 9.56 6.53
CA GLU A 14 -0.62 9.49 6.76
C GLU A 14 -0.19 8.10 7.24
N GLY A 15 -0.99 7.46 8.09
CA GLY A 15 -0.79 6.07 8.54
C GLY A 15 -0.89 5.06 7.39
N LEU A 16 -1.97 5.12 6.60
CA LEU A 16 -2.15 4.27 5.42
C LEU A 16 -1.01 4.47 4.41
N ALA A 17 -0.54 5.71 4.23
CA ALA A 17 0.58 5.99 3.35
C ALA A 17 1.92 5.43 3.89
N ALA A 18 2.11 5.40 5.21
CA ALA A 18 3.26 4.78 5.83
C ALA A 18 3.23 3.25 5.66
N ASP A 19 2.07 2.63 5.91
CA ASP A 19 1.86 1.19 5.75
C ASP A 19 2.07 0.76 4.29
N TYR A 20 1.49 1.49 3.34
CA TYR A 20 1.68 1.26 1.91
C TYR A 20 3.17 1.30 1.55
N ARG A 21 3.91 2.35 1.94
CA ARG A 21 5.35 2.47 1.64
C ARG A 21 6.20 1.39 2.31
N SER A 22 5.79 0.93 3.49
CA SER A 22 6.49 -0.15 4.18
C SER A 22 6.29 -1.46 3.43
N LEU A 23 5.04 -1.77 3.07
CA LEU A 23 4.71 -2.98 2.34
C LEU A 23 5.30 -2.98 0.94
N ASP A 24 5.29 -1.85 0.23
CA ASP A 24 5.87 -1.69 -1.12
C ASP A 24 7.37 -1.99 -1.14
N ARG A 25 8.10 -1.59 -0.09
CA ARG A 25 9.51 -1.98 0.09
C ARG A 25 9.68 -3.47 0.32
N THR A 26 8.80 -4.08 1.11
CA THR A 26 8.81 -5.54 1.34
C THR A 26 8.51 -6.28 0.04
N THR A 27 7.50 -5.85 -0.72
CA THR A 27 7.15 -6.39 -2.03
C THR A 27 8.32 -6.29 -3.00
N THR A 28 8.99 -5.14 -3.07
CA THR A 28 10.19 -4.97 -3.90
C THR A 28 11.33 -5.92 -3.47
N ALA A 29 11.49 -6.18 -2.17
CA ALA A 29 12.49 -7.13 -1.67
C ALA A 29 12.11 -8.58 -2.04
N THR A 30 10.85 -8.96 -1.89
CA THR A 30 10.32 -10.26 -2.31
C THR A 30 10.45 -10.48 -3.81
N GLU A 31 10.22 -9.45 -4.64
CA GLU A 31 10.44 -9.52 -6.09
C GLU A 31 11.90 -9.80 -6.45
N LYS A 32 12.84 -9.18 -5.73
CA LYS A 32 14.27 -9.44 -5.90
C LYS A 32 14.64 -10.86 -5.48
N GLU A 33 14.13 -11.33 -4.35
CA GLU A 33 14.32 -12.71 -3.88
C GLU A 33 13.80 -13.71 -4.93
N LEU A 34 12.61 -13.47 -5.48
CA LEU A 34 12.06 -14.32 -6.54
C LEU A 34 12.95 -14.33 -7.80
N ALA A 35 13.45 -13.16 -8.22
CA ALA A 35 14.35 -13.06 -9.36
C ALA A 35 15.69 -13.78 -9.13
N GLU A 36 16.24 -13.71 -7.91
CA GLU A 36 17.45 -14.42 -7.50
C GLU A 36 17.22 -15.95 -7.53
N LEU A 37 16.13 -16.43 -6.93
CA LEU A 37 15.78 -17.87 -6.94
C LEU A 37 15.59 -18.40 -8.36
N GLN A 38 14.95 -17.62 -9.25
CA GLN A 38 14.79 -18.00 -10.66
C GLN A 38 16.14 -18.02 -11.40
N ALA A 39 17.04 -17.07 -11.12
CA ALA A 39 18.37 -17.00 -11.72
C ALA A 39 19.29 -18.16 -11.26
N GLU A 40 19.16 -18.59 -10.00
CA GLU A 40 19.92 -19.71 -9.44
C GLU A 40 19.34 -21.09 -9.81
N HIS A 41 18.22 -21.13 -10.55
CA HIS A 41 17.47 -22.36 -10.82
C HIS A 41 17.13 -23.12 -9.54
N ALA A 42 16.70 -22.38 -8.51
CA ALA A 42 16.29 -22.93 -7.24
C ALA A 42 15.14 -23.94 -7.41
N ALA A 43 14.92 -24.74 -6.36
CA ALA A 43 13.90 -25.76 -6.38
C ALA A 43 12.50 -25.14 -6.62
N PRO A 44 11.64 -25.76 -7.44
CA PRO A 44 10.33 -25.20 -7.80
C PRO A 44 9.45 -24.86 -6.59
N GLU A 45 9.56 -25.63 -5.51
CA GLU A 45 8.84 -25.39 -4.26
C GLU A 45 9.25 -24.08 -3.57
N SER A 46 10.54 -23.72 -3.65
CA SER A 46 11.05 -22.47 -3.08
C SER A 46 10.57 -21.27 -3.88
N ILE A 47 10.57 -21.40 -5.22
CA ILE A 47 10.03 -20.36 -6.12
C ILE A 47 8.55 -20.16 -5.85
N ALA A 48 7.76 -21.25 -5.79
CA ALA A 48 6.31 -21.18 -5.56
C ALA A 48 5.97 -20.53 -4.20
N ALA A 49 6.70 -20.84 -3.14
CA ALA A 49 6.47 -20.23 -1.82
C ALA A 49 6.69 -18.71 -1.84
N VAL A 50 7.70 -18.22 -2.57
CA VAL A 50 7.95 -16.78 -2.70
C VAL A 50 6.93 -16.11 -3.64
N GLU A 51 6.47 -16.79 -4.69
CA GLU A 51 5.38 -16.31 -5.55
C GLU A 51 4.07 -16.14 -4.78
N GLU A 52 3.69 -17.10 -3.92
CA GLU A 52 2.51 -16.99 -3.06
C GLU A 52 2.63 -15.80 -2.10
N ARG A 53 3.81 -15.62 -1.49
CA ARG A 53 4.06 -14.46 -0.61
C ARG A 53 3.95 -13.15 -1.38
N LEU A 54 4.54 -13.07 -2.57
CA LEU A 54 4.48 -11.89 -3.42
C LEU A 54 3.05 -11.56 -3.83
N ALA A 55 2.23 -12.57 -4.14
CA ALA A 55 0.83 -12.39 -4.49
C ALA A 55 0.04 -11.80 -3.30
N ALA A 56 0.22 -12.32 -2.09
CA ALA A 56 -0.43 -11.82 -0.89
C ALA A 56 0.00 -10.38 -0.55
N GLU A 57 1.28 -10.06 -0.68
CA GLU A 57 1.80 -8.71 -0.47
C GLU A 57 1.21 -7.71 -1.47
N ARG A 58 1.09 -8.08 -2.76
CA ARG A 58 0.48 -7.24 -3.80
C ARG A 58 -1.02 -7.07 -3.61
N GLU A 59 -1.73 -8.11 -3.19
CA GLU A 59 -3.15 -8.02 -2.84
C GLU A 59 -3.33 -7.00 -1.70
N ARG A 60 -2.52 -7.11 -0.64
CA ARG A 60 -2.58 -6.20 0.50
C ARG A 60 -2.20 -4.76 0.13
N LEU A 61 -1.25 -4.54 -0.78
CA LEU A 61 -0.98 -3.20 -1.34
C LEU A 61 -2.21 -2.63 -2.05
N GLY A 62 -2.89 -3.46 -2.83
CA GLY A 62 -4.13 -3.08 -3.51
C GLY A 62 -5.23 -2.68 -2.52
N GLU A 63 -5.43 -3.44 -1.45
CA GLU A 63 -6.38 -3.13 -0.38
C GLU A 63 -6.07 -1.79 0.28
N ILE A 64 -4.82 -1.58 0.71
CA ILE A 64 -4.39 -0.31 1.35
C ILE A 64 -4.54 0.85 0.37
N GLY A 65 -4.22 0.64 -0.91
CA GLY A 65 -4.38 1.66 -1.94
C GLY A 65 -5.85 2.07 -2.15
N VAL A 66 -6.78 1.11 -2.13
CA VAL A 66 -8.23 1.38 -2.22
C VAL A 66 -8.73 2.09 -0.96
N GLU A 67 -8.36 1.62 0.22
CA GLU A 67 -8.74 2.24 1.51
C GLU A 67 -8.18 3.66 1.63
N GLY A 68 -6.90 3.83 1.30
CA GLY A 68 -6.22 5.12 1.28
C GLY A 68 -6.87 6.11 0.31
N GLN A 69 -7.20 5.67 -0.90
CA GLN A 69 -7.88 6.54 -1.85
C GLN A 69 -9.28 6.94 -1.37
N ALA A 70 -10.04 6.01 -0.81
CA ALA A 70 -11.34 6.33 -0.22
C ALA A 70 -11.22 7.36 0.92
N ALA A 71 -10.22 7.22 1.79
CA ALA A 71 -9.96 8.18 2.85
C ALA A 71 -9.57 9.58 2.32
N VAL A 72 -8.80 9.66 1.23
CA VAL A 72 -8.47 10.92 0.55
C VAL A 72 -9.71 11.56 -0.07
N ASP A 73 -10.57 10.76 -0.72
CA ASP A 73 -11.80 11.24 -1.33
C ASP A 73 -12.77 11.79 -0.26
N ASP A 74 -12.92 11.08 0.87
CA ASP A 74 -13.69 11.52 2.03
C ASP A 74 -13.10 12.81 2.62
N PHE A 75 -11.79 12.89 2.78
CA PHE A 75 -11.13 14.11 3.26
C PHE A 75 -11.37 15.29 2.32
N HIS A 76 -11.27 15.11 1.01
CA HIS A 76 -11.56 16.19 0.06
C HIS A 76 -13.03 16.63 0.11
N ALA A 77 -13.97 15.69 0.27
CA ALA A 77 -15.39 15.99 0.37
C ALA A 77 -15.74 16.75 1.66
N GLU A 78 -15.04 16.46 2.76
CA GLU A 78 -15.34 17.00 4.09
C GLU A 78 -14.51 18.24 4.45
N CYS A 79 -13.23 18.26 4.07
CA CYS A 79 -12.25 19.25 4.50
C CYS A 79 -11.90 20.29 3.41
N GLY A 80 -12.28 20.07 2.15
CA GLY A 80 -12.54 21.04 1.06
C GLY A 80 -11.51 22.13 0.70
N GLY A 81 -10.45 22.31 1.49
CA GLY A 81 -9.48 23.40 1.40
C GLY A 81 -8.16 23.11 2.13
N GLU A 82 -8.08 22.04 2.91
CA GLU A 82 -6.80 21.51 3.39
C GLU A 82 -6.12 20.67 2.30
N GLN A 83 -4.81 20.83 2.18
CA GLN A 83 -4.00 20.14 1.18
C GLN A 83 -3.35 18.92 1.82
N LEU A 84 -3.57 17.74 1.22
CA LEU A 84 -2.87 16.51 1.59
C LEU A 84 -1.56 16.39 0.79
N PRO A 85 -0.52 15.76 1.36
CA PRO A 85 0.60 15.30 0.56
C PRO A 85 0.11 14.30 -0.48
N PRO A 86 0.75 14.22 -1.67
CA PRO A 86 0.37 13.26 -2.69
C PRO A 86 0.49 11.83 -2.12
N PRO A 87 -0.57 11.01 -2.27
CA PRO A 87 -0.54 9.65 -1.76
C PRO A 87 0.46 8.77 -2.53
N PRO A 88 1.02 7.73 -1.87
CA PRO A 88 1.97 6.82 -2.51
C PRO A 88 1.32 5.72 -3.35
N TRP A 89 0.02 5.48 -3.19
CA TRP A 89 -0.71 4.50 -4.00
C TRP A 89 -1.06 5.05 -5.39
N PRO A 90 -1.18 4.18 -6.41
CA PRO A 90 -1.52 4.61 -7.76
C PRO A 90 -2.92 5.23 -7.81
N SER A 91 -3.04 6.34 -8.54
CA SER A 91 -4.33 6.94 -8.88
C SER A 91 -5.11 5.99 -9.80
N ARG A 92 -6.37 5.72 -9.47
CA ARG A 92 -7.28 4.90 -10.30
C ARG A 92 -7.46 5.45 -11.70
#